data_AF-A0A850QJ90-F1
#
_entry.id   AF-A0A850QJ90-F1
#
_cell.length_a   1.000
_cell.length_b   1.000
_cell.length_c   1.000
_cell.angle_alpha   90.00
_cell.angle_beta   90.00
_cell.angle_gamma   90.00
#
_symmetry.space_group_name_H-M   'P 1'
#
loop_
_entity.id
_entity.type
_entity.pdbx_description
1 polymer ?
#
loop_
_entity_poly.entity_id
_entity_poly.type
_entity_poly.pdbx_seq_one_letter_code
_entity_poly.pdbx_strand_id
1 'polypeptide(L)'
;MKRWISITFLSSIAGLAFANDLTEAARLAEKKDFGHAIPIYNKLAQNGNADAQEALGELYWYGDGVKRDEQIAEKYFRQSAMGGNVKGKEFLKLIADRTANREKILYYTSQFDGKEVQLSAFQCGTPVIPEVSKTNEEIKKVQNEFSAWTNCYNRFAENLTNSLPAGKIIPKDIERLMNEDEMDAATQRMDKVYAVAASDAKKTLNELMQRQEQWKKATEDFIVANNKAVEKQIAFQQEQDKQNQQNLMSAKTTGMGPPNMGGQTNGTPSGGKK
;
A
#
# COMPACT_ATOMS: atom_id res chain seq x y z
N MET A 1 76.49 -64.29 10.71
CA MET A 1 75.40 -63.42 11.18
C MET A 1 74.84 -62.62 10.01
N LYS A 2 73.67 -62.99 9.48
CA LYS A 2 72.93 -62.17 8.49
C LYS A 2 71.52 -61.99 9.03
N ARG A 3 71.18 -60.77 9.45
CA ARG A 3 69.82 -60.38 9.86
C ARG A 3 69.06 -59.94 8.61
N TRP A 4 67.97 -60.63 8.29
CA TRP A 4 67.00 -60.17 7.30
C TRP A 4 65.95 -59.31 8.02
N ILE A 5 65.86 -58.04 7.65
CA ILE A 5 64.80 -57.14 8.06
C ILE A 5 63.69 -57.29 7.01
N SER A 6 62.58 -57.92 7.38
CA SER A 6 61.35 -57.89 6.58
C SER A 6 60.67 -56.54 6.79
N ILE A 7 60.68 -55.70 5.75
CA ILE A 7 59.89 -54.47 5.69
C ILE A 7 58.52 -54.85 5.11
N THR A 8 57.50 -54.97 5.96
CA THR A 8 56.11 -55.06 5.53
C THR A 8 55.64 -53.68 5.06
N PHE A 9 55.60 -53.49 3.75
CA PHE A 9 55.02 -52.31 3.11
C PHE A 9 53.48 -52.46 3.16
N LEU A 10 52.85 -51.88 4.19
CA LEU A 10 51.39 -51.86 4.30
C LEU A 10 50.84 -50.84 3.29
N SER A 11 50.28 -51.37 2.21
CA SER A 11 49.80 -50.62 1.05
C SER A 11 48.53 -49.82 1.39
N SER A 12 48.63 -48.50 1.31
CA SER A 12 47.52 -47.55 1.54
C SER A 12 46.69 -47.38 0.25
N ILE A 13 46.01 -48.45 -0.19
CA ILE A 13 45.22 -48.45 -1.46
C ILE A 13 43.80 -47.87 -1.27
N ALA A 14 43.32 -47.76 -0.02
CA ALA A 14 41.93 -47.41 0.25
C ALA A 14 41.52 -45.99 -0.16
N GLY A 15 42.44 -45.01 -0.17
CA GLY A 15 42.11 -43.60 -0.44
C GLY A 15 41.68 -43.30 -1.88
N LEU A 16 42.18 -44.06 -2.86
CA LEU A 16 41.94 -43.78 -4.29
C LEU A 16 40.56 -44.23 -4.78
N ALA A 17 40.02 -45.33 -4.23
CA ALA A 17 38.73 -45.87 -4.67
C ALA A 17 37.56 -44.92 -4.30
N PHE A 18 37.63 -44.27 -3.13
CA PHE A 18 36.55 -43.39 -2.65
C PHE A 18 36.48 -42.05 -3.40
N ALA A 19 37.61 -41.52 -3.89
CA ALA A 19 37.62 -40.28 -4.66
C ALA A 19 36.92 -40.43 -6.02
N ASN A 20 37.06 -41.60 -6.65
CA ASN A 20 36.37 -41.92 -7.90
C ASN A 20 34.85 -42.08 -7.69
N ASP A 21 34.44 -42.74 -6.59
CA ASP A 21 33.02 -42.92 -6.25
C ASP A 21 32.32 -41.56 -6.03
N LEU A 22 32.95 -40.61 -5.33
CA LEU A 22 32.36 -39.28 -5.08
C LEU A 22 32.19 -38.49 -6.37
N THR A 23 33.20 -38.51 -7.24
CA THR A 23 33.18 -37.80 -8.53
C THR A 23 32.10 -38.37 -9.45
N GLU A 24 31.93 -39.70 -9.46
CA GLU A 24 30.87 -40.35 -10.24
C GLU A 24 29.48 -40.00 -9.71
N ALA A 25 29.29 -40.00 -8.38
CA ALA A 25 28.03 -39.58 -7.77
C ALA A 25 27.66 -38.14 -8.14
N ALA A 26 28.63 -37.22 -8.08
CA ALA A 26 28.44 -35.83 -8.51
C ALA A 26 28.08 -35.73 -9.99
N ARG A 27 28.78 -36.44 -10.87
CA ARG A 27 28.49 -36.48 -12.30
C ARG A 27 27.09 -37.03 -12.61
N LEU A 28 26.59 -37.98 -11.82
CA LEU A 28 25.24 -38.53 -11.95
C LEU A 28 24.20 -37.51 -11.45
N ALA A 29 24.44 -36.86 -10.31
CA ALA A 29 23.58 -35.82 -9.77
C ALA A 29 23.45 -34.60 -10.70
N GLU A 30 24.54 -34.16 -11.33
CA GLU A 30 24.52 -33.10 -12.36
C GLU A 30 23.63 -33.45 -13.55
N LYS A 31 23.55 -34.74 -13.91
CA LYS A 31 22.64 -35.26 -14.94
C LYS A 31 21.23 -35.54 -14.42
N LYS A 32 20.93 -35.17 -13.18
CA LYS A 32 19.69 -35.48 -12.46
C LYS A 32 19.38 -36.97 -12.35
N ASP A 33 20.41 -37.83 -12.44
CA ASP A 33 20.29 -39.27 -12.21
C ASP A 33 20.46 -39.61 -10.72
N PHE A 34 19.52 -39.08 -9.93
CA PHE A 34 19.57 -39.23 -8.47
C PHE A 34 19.36 -40.68 -8.01
N GLY A 35 18.67 -41.50 -8.82
CA GLY A 35 18.47 -42.92 -8.55
C GLY A 35 19.79 -43.70 -8.43
N HIS A 36 20.80 -43.34 -9.23
CA HIS A 36 22.13 -43.92 -9.14
C HIS A 36 23.10 -43.12 -8.25
N ALA A 37 22.96 -41.79 -8.16
CA ALA A 37 23.82 -40.94 -7.34
C ALA A 37 23.63 -41.17 -5.83
N ILE A 38 22.37 -41.18 -5.36
CA ILE A 38 22.02 -41.25 -3.93
C ILE A 38 22.59 -42.51 -3.24
N PRO A 39 22.51 -43.73 -3.81
CA PRO A 39 23.12 -44.90 -3.21
C PRO A 39 24.64 -44.76 -3.00
N ILE A 40 25.34 -44.13 -3.96
CA ILE A 40 26.79 -43.90 -3.86
C ILE A 40 27.08 -42.88 -2.76
N TYR A 41 26.36 -41.76 -2.73
CA TYR A 41 26.49 -40.78 -1.65
C TYR A 41 26.21 -41.39 -0.28
N ASN A 42 25.16 -42.21 -0.13
CA ASN A 42 24.86 -42.90 1.12
C ASN A 42 26.00 -43.81 1.57
N LYS A 43 26.56 -44.63 0.67
CA LYS A 43 27.72 -45.49 0.96
C LYS A 43 28.91 -44.67 1.46
N LEU A 44 29.21 -43.55 0.81
CA LEU A 44 30.33 -42.67 1.18
C LEU A 44 30.07 -41.96 2.51
N ALA A 45 28.87 -41.42 2.71
CA ALA A 45 28.46 -40.71 3.91
C ALA A 45 28.48 -41.62 5.15
N GLN A 46 28.08 -42.89 5.01
CA GLN A 46 28.16 -43.92 6.06
C GLN A 46 29.61 -44.19 6.49
N ASN A 47 30.57 -44.05 5.57
CA ASN A 47 32.00 -44.15 5.86
C ASN A 47 32.60 -42.83 6.38
N GLY A 48 31.78 -41.83 6.69
CA GLY A 48 32.23 -40.55 7.25
C GLY A 48 32.74 -39.54 6.22
N ASN A 49 32.53 -39.77 4.93
CA ASN A 49 32.92 -38.79 3.91
C ASN A 49 32.07 -37.52 4.04
N ALA A 50 32.72 -36.41 4.41
CA ALA A 50 32.05 -35.14 4.70
C ALA A 50 31.43 -34.49 3.46
N ASP A 51 32.00 -34.69 2.28
CA ASP A 51 31.46 -34.14 1.02
C ASP A 51 30.20 -34.91 0.58
N ALA A 52 30.19 -36.23 0.72
CA ALA A 52 28.98 -37.02 0.47
C ALA A 52 27.85 -36.71 1.47
N GLN A 53 28.20 -36.40 2.72
CA GLN A 53 27.24 -35.93 3.72
C GLN A 53 26.70 -34.55 3.35
N GLU A 54 27.54 -33.62 2.86
CA GLU A 54 27.05 -32.33 2.34
C GLU A 54 26.10 -32.53 1.16
N ALA A 55 26.47 -33.37 0.18
CA ALA A 55 25.65 -33.61 -0.99
C ALA A 55 24.27 -34.19 -0.61
N LEU A 56 24.21 -35.16 0.31
CA LEU A 56 22.93 -35.66 0.82
C LEU A 56 22.14 -34.57 1.55
N GLY A 57 22.81 -33.71 2.31
CA GLY A 57 22.21 -32.54 2.94
C GLY A 57 21.52 -31.64 1.90
N GLU A 58 22.22 -31.31 0.81
CA GLU A 58 21.67 -30.50 -0.28
C GLU A 58 20.48 -31.19 -0.96
N LEU A 59 20.56 -32.49 -1.25
CA LEU A 59 19.46 -33.23 -1.87
C LEU A 59 18.18 -33.18 -1.02
N TYR A 60 18.29 -33.34 0.31
CA TYR A 60 17.15 -33.19 1.22
C TYR A 60 16.71 -31.74 1.42
N TRP A 61 17.63 -30.77 1.30
CA TRP A 61 17.34 -29.35 1.43
C TRP A 61 16.51 -28.82 0.26
N TYR A 62 16.89 -29.17 -0.97
CA TYR A 62 16.21 -28.76 -2.19
C TYR A 62 15.10 -29.74 -2.62
N GLY A 63 15.15 -31.00 -2.17
CA GLY A 63 14.19 -32.04 -2.59
C GLY A 63 14.54 -32.68 -3.94
N ASP A 64 15.82 -32.72 -4.28
CA ASP A 64 16.29 -33.28 -5.54
C ASP A 64 16.40 -34.81 -5.45
N GLY A 65 15.52 -35.50 -6.17
CA GLY A 65 15.46 -36.97 -6.16
C GLY A 65 14.95 -37.59 -4.86
N VAL A 66 14.62 -36.77 -3.86
CA VAL A 66 14.04 -37.15 -2.57
C VAL A 66 12.95 -36.16 -2.18
N LYS A 67 12.08 -36.53 -1.24
CA LYS A 67 11.16 -35.55 -0.65
C LYS A 67 11.98 -34.56 0.18
N ARG A 68 11.79 -33.26 -0.06
CA ARG A 68 12.40 -32.19 0.75
C ARG A 68 12.10 -32.39 2.23
N ASP A 69 13.16 -32.38 3.04
CA ASP A 69 13.11 -32.54 4.49
C ASP A 69 14.26 -31.76 5.14
N GLU A 70 13.94 -30.57 5.67
CA GLU A 70 14.94 -29.68 6.27
C GLU A 70 15.60 -30.28 7.52
N GLN A 71 14.92 -31.16 8.26
CA GLN A 71 15.48 -31.79 9.45
C GLN A 71 16.51 -32.85 9.08
N ILE A 72 16.23 -33.64 8.04
CA ILE A 72 17.19 -34.62 7.51
C ILE A 72 18.38 -33.89 6.88
N ALA A 73 18.14 -32.80 6.13
CA ALA A 73 19.19 -31.96 5.57
C ALA A 73 20.13 -31.42 6.66
N GLU A 74 19.56 -30.81 7.71
CA GLU A 74 20.32 -30.28 8.85
C GLU A 74 21.18 -31.36 9.51
N LYS A 75 20.64 -32.57 9.69
CA LYS A 75 21.40 -33.71 10.25
C LYS A 75 22.63 -34.02 9.41
N TYR A 76 22.49 -34.12 8.09
CA TYR A 76 23.60 -34.38 7.19
C TYR A 76 24.62 -33.23 7.17
N PHE A 77 24.17 -31.97 7.16
CA PHE A 77 25.06 -30.82 7.26
C PHE A 77 25.83 -30.77 8.59
N ARG A 78 25.21 -31.17 9.71
CA ARG A 78 25.90 -31.33 11.01
C ARG A 78 27.02 -32.34 10.93
N GLN A 79 26.76 -33.51 10.33
CA GLN A 79 27.79 -34.54 10.14
C GLN A 79 28.93 -34.03 9.24
N SER A 80 28.58 -33.42 8.11
CA SER A 80 29.53 -32.84 7.16
C SER A 80 30.42 -31.77 7.81
N ALA A 81 29.82 -30.85 8.58
CA ALA A 81 30.52 -29.81 9.31
C ALA A 81 31.47 -30.36 10.39
N MET A 82 31.06 -31.43 11.09
CA MET A 82 31.91 -32.15 12.05
C MET A 82 33.10 -32.83 11.36
N GLY A 83 32.91 -33.30 10.13
CA GLY A 83 33.98 -33.82 9.26
C GLY A 83 34.88 -32.73 8.64
N GLY A 84 34.67 -31.46 8.97
CA GLY A 84 35.50 -30.34 8.54
C GLY A 84 35.10 -29.71 7.21
N ASN A 85 34.05 -30.20 6.54
CA ASN A 85 33.57 -29.61 5.29
C ASN A 85 33.00 -28.19 5.55
N VAL A 86 33.46 -27.23 4.75
CA VAL A 86 33.14 -25.81 4.91
C VAL A 86 31.70 -25.52 4.52
N LYS A 87 31.23 -26.08 3.41
CA LYS A 87 29.85 -25.89 2.95
C LYS A 87 28.82 -26.43 3.95
N GLY A 88 29.10 -27.58 4.58
CA GLY A 88 28.29 -28.09 5.68
C GLY A 88 28.13 -27.06 6.80
N LYS A 89 29.19 -26.34 7.17
CA LYS A 89 29.12 -25.24 8.16
C LYS A 89 28.33 -24.04 7.63
N GLU A 90 28.47 -23.70 6.36
CA GLU A 90 27.73 -22.60 5.72
C GLU A 90 26.23 -22.88 5.68
N PHE A 91 25.81 -24.10 5.33
CA PHE A 91 24.40 -24.50 5.38
C PHE A 91 23.82 -24.46 6.79
N LEU A 92 24.58 -24.87 7.81
CA LEU A 92 24.11 -24.75 9.20
C LEU A 92 23.91 -23.29 9.62
N LYS A 93 24.78 -22.39 9.15
CA LYS A 93 24.60 -20.95 9.37
C LYS A 93 23.35 -20.45 8.63
N LEU A 94 23.12 -20.88 7.39
CA LEU A 94 21.91 -20.55 6.64
C LEU A 94 20.64 -21.04 7.36
N ILE A 95 20.64 -22.26 7.87
CA ILE A 95 19.52 -22.84 8.62
C ILE A 95 19.25 -22.04 9.90
N ALA A 96 20.30 -21.67 10.64
CA ALA A 96 20.17 -20.83 11.83
C ALA A 96 19.61 -19.44 11.49
N ASP A 97 20.13 -18.79 10.44
CA ASP A 97 19.65 -17.49 9.95
C ASP A 97 18.17 -17.58 9.51
N ARG A 98 17.78 -18.62 8.77
CA ARG A 98 16.39 -18.90 8.38
C ARG A 98 15.49 -19.10 9.59
N THR A 99 15.93 -19.90 10.56
CA THR A 99 15.18 -20.17 11.79
C THR A 99 14.95 -18.87 12.59
N ALA A 100 15.98 -18.04 12.73
CA ALA A 100 15.89 -16.76 13.42
C ALA A 100 14.98 -15.74 12.69
N ASN A 101 14.82 -15.86 11.38
CA ASN A 101 14.00 -14.96 10.56
C ASN A 101 12.70 -15.61 10.04
N ARG A 102 12.29 -16.76 10.60
CA ARG A 102 11.16 -17.55 10.12
C ARG A 102 9.86 -16.73 10.06
N GLU A 103 9.58 -15.95 11.09
CA GLU A 103 8.39 -15.10 11.14
C GLU A 103 8.38 -14.01 10.05
N LYS A 104 9.56 -13.47 9.69
CA LYS A 104 9.67 -12.49 8.61
C LYS A 104 9.45 -13.16 7.25
N ILE A 105 10.01 -14.35 7.04
CA ILE A 105 9.75 -15.14 5.82
C ILE A 105 8.25 -15.45 5.71
N LEU A 106 7.63 -15.92 6.80
CA LEU A 106 6.19 -16.20 6.87
C LEU A 106 5.34 -14.95 6.61
N TYR A 107 5.78 -13.79 7.08
CA TYR A 107 5.12 -12.53 6.78
C TYR A 107 5.03 -12.33 5.27
N TYR A 108 6.13 -12.34 4.53
CA TYR A 108 6.09 -12.10 3.08
C TYR A 108 5.34 -13.19 2.32
N THR A 109 5.48 -14.46 2.70
CA THR A 109 4.85 -15.58 1.98
C THR A 109 3.35 -15.73 2.24
N SER A 110 2.87 -15.34 3.43
CA SER A 110 1.51 -15.71 3.87
C SER A 110 0.74 -14.65 4.65
N GLN A 111 1.38 -13.60 5.17
CA GLN A 111 0.72 -12.62 6.04
C GLN A 111 0.84 -11.17 5.58
N PHE A 112 1.64 -10.88 4.54
CA PHE A 112 1.83 -9.55 3.96
C PHE A 112 0.47 -8.88 3.76
N ASP A 113 0.25 -7.76 4.43
CA ASP A 113 -1.03 -7.05 4.46
C ASP A 113 -1.00 -5.73 3.67
N GLY A 114 0.21 -5.28 3.31
CA GLY A 114 0.45 -4.08 2.52
C GLY A 114 -0.15 -2.82 3.11
N LYS A 115 -0.22 -2.70 4.44
CA LYS A 115 -0.70 -1.47 5.10
C LYS A 115 0.04 -0.22 4.60
N GLU A 116 1.32 -0.36 4.30
CA GLU A 116 2.20 0.69 3.78
C GLU A 116 1.88 1.12 2.34
N VAL A 117 1.11 0.32 1.58
CA VAL A 117 0.78 0.59 0.17
C VAL A 117 -0.69 0.96 -0.03
N GLN A 118 -1.44 1.07 1.06
CA GLN A 118 -2.82 1.56 1.03
C GLN A 118 -2.85 3.08 0.93
N LEU A 119 -3.89 3.63 0.30
CA LEU A 119 -4.10 5.08 0.18
C LEU A 119 -4.10 5.77 1.56
N SER A 120 -4.56 5.09 2.61
CA SER A 120 -4.56 5.57 3.99
C SER A 120 -3.16 5.88 4.53
N ALA A 121 -2.13 5.13 4.10
CA ALA A 121 -0.75 5.38 4.51
C ALA A 121 -0.19 6.68 3.94
N PHE A 122 -0.75 7.17 2.84
CA PHE A 122 -0.36 8.43 2.19
C PHE A 122 -1.02 9.66 2.83
N GLN A 123 -1.91 9.45 3.80
CA GLN A 123 -2.55 10.51 4.58
C GLN A 123 -3.21 11.59 3.70
N CYS A 124 -3.80 11.17 2.58
CA CYS A 124 -4.55 12.08 1.72
C CYS A 124 -5.80 12.57 2.46
N GLY A 125 -5.77 13.80 2.95
CA GLY A 125 -6.89 14.40 3.68
C GLY A 125 -8.19 14.33 2.88
N THR A 126 -9.24 13.75 3.47
CA THR A 126 -10.53 13.55 2.78
C THR A 126 -11.25 14.89 2.62
N PRO A 127 -11.60 15.31 1.39
CA PRO A 127 -12.31 16.57 1.16
C PRO A 127 -13.70 16.56 1.79
N VAL A 128 -14.07 17.68 2.41
CA VAL A 128 -15.40 17.93 2.95
C VAL A 128 -16.24 18.56 1.87
N ILE A 129 -17.01 17.72 1.16
CA ILE A 129 -17.94 18.15 0.12
C ILE A 129 -19.34 18.21 0.73
N PRO A 130 -19.94 19.41 0.93
CA PRO A 130 -21.32 19.56 1.38
C PRO A 130 -22.30 19.18 0.26
N GLU A 131 -23.60 19.08 0.57
CA GLU A 131 -24.62 18.84 -0.47
C GLU A 131 -24.73 20.01 -1.45
N VAL A 132 -24.59 21.24 -0.95
CA VAL A 132 -24.67 22.49 -1.72
C VAL A 132 -23.81 23.56 -1.08
N SER A 133 -23.17 24.41 -1.89
CA SER A 133 -22.52 25.63 -1.41
C SER A 133 -23.37 26.84 -1.78
N LYS A 134 -23.55 27.76 -0.81
CA LYS A 134 -24.38 28.95 -0.96
C LYS A 134 -23.56 30.22 -1.09
N THR A 135 -22.27 30.17 -0.75
CA THR A 135 -21.34 31.30 -0.85
C THR A 135 -20.15 30.98 -1.73
N ASN A 136 -19.50 32.01 -2.28
CA ASN A 136 -18.29 31.86 -3.08
C ASN A 136 -17.12 31.33 -2.22
N GLU A 137 -17.10 31.64 -0.94
CA GLU A 137 -16.11 31.18 0.03
C GLU A 137 -16.22 29.66 0.25
N GLU A 138 -17.44 29.13 0.37
CA GLU A 138 -17.69 27.69 0.47
C GLU A 138 -17.25 26.97 -0.81
N ILE A 139 -17.57 27.51 -1.99
CA ILE A 139 -17.15 26.95 -3.28
C ILE A 139 -15.62 26.86 -3.38
N LYS A 140 -14.93 27.96 -3.06
CA LYS A 140 -13.46 28.00 -3.06
C LYS A 140 -12.87 26.99 -2.08
N LYS A 141 -13.45 26.84 -0.89
CA LYS A 141 -13.00 25.88 0.11
C LYS A 141 -13.08 24.45 -0.42
N VAL A 142 -14.23 24.05 -0.97
CA VAL A 142 -14.43 22.71 -1.55
C VAL A 142 -13.45 22.46 -2.70
N GLN A 143 -13.27 23.43 -3.60
CA GLN A 143 -12.31 23.33 -4.72
C GLN A 143 -10.87 23.13 -4.24
N ASN A 144 -10.45 23.89 -3.22
CA ASN A 144 -9.11 23.79 -2.65
C ASN A 144 -8.87 22.44 -1.98
N GLU A 145 -9.83 21.96 -1.17
CA GLU A 145 -9.72 20.65 -0.52
C GLU A 145 -9.68 19.52 -1.56
N PHE A 146 -10.53 19.58 -2.58
CA PHE A 146 -10.56 18.59 -3.66
C PHE A 146 -9.25 18.58 -4.48
N SER A 147 -8.71 19.75 -4.80
CA SER A 147 -7.42 19.89 -5.50
C SER A 147 -6.27 19.33 -4.65
N ALA A 148 -6.23 19.64 -3.35
CA ALA A 148 -5.22 19.11 -2.43
C ALA A 148 -5.26 17.57 -2.36
N TRP A 149 -6.46 17.00 -2.25
CA TRP A 149 -6.65 15.55 -2.27
C TRP A 149 -6.23 14.93 -3.60
N THR A 150 -6.63 15.51 -4.74
CA THR A 150 -6.28 15.00 -6.08
C THR A 150 -4.78 14.98 -6.29
N ASN A 151 -4.08 16.03 -5.86
CA ASN A 151 -2.62 16.09 -5.91
C ASN A 151 -1.97 15.00 -5.05
N CYS A 152 -2.55 14.69 -3.88
CA CYS A 152 -2.08 13.58 -3.05
C CYS A 152 -2.35 12.22 -3.69
N TYR A 153 -3.55 12.00 -4.20
CA TYR A 153 -3.95 10.78 -4.88
C TYR A 153 -3.08 10.49 -6.10
N ASN A 154 -2.73 11.50 -6.89
CA ASN A 154 -1.88 11.32 -8.05
C ASN A 154 -0.47 10.85 -7.66
N ARG A 155 0.13 11.40 -6.61
CA ARG A 155 1.43 10.90 -6.08
C ARG A 155 1.33 9.45 -5.60
N PHE A 156 0.22 9.09 -4.96
CA PHE A 156 -0.07 7.71 -4.57
C PHE A 156 -0.17 6.79 -5.80
N ALA A 157 -0.94 7.19 -6.82
CA ALA A 157 -1.12 6.43 -8.04
C ALA A 157 0.19 6.24 -8.80
N GLU A 158 1.01 7.29 -8.89
CA GLU A 158 2.37 7.24 -9.44
C GLU A 158 3.22 6.19 -8.70
N ASN A 159 3.18 6.17 -7.37
CA ASN A 159 3.90 5.17 -6.57
C ASN A 159 3.47 3.74 -6.91
N LEU A 160 2.17 3.49 -7.09
CA LEU A 160 1.66 2.15 -7.44
C LEU A 160 2.09 1.69 -8.85
N THR A 161 2.25 2.62 -9.79
CA THR A 161 2.59 2.32 -11.19
C THR A 161 4.10 2.26 -11.46
N ASN A 162 4.94 2.62 -10.49
CA ASN A 162 6.39 2.51 -10.62
C ASN A 162 6.83 1.05 -10.80
N SER A 163 7.93 0.83 -11.52
CA SER A 163 8.49 -0.51 -11.76
C SER A 163 8.87 -1.24 -10.46
N LEU A 164 9.20 -0.48 -9.41
CA LEU A 164 9.41 -0.94 -8.04
C LEU A 164 8.68 0.01 -7.09
N PRO A 165 7.39 -0.21 -6.81
CA PRO A 165 6.65 0.60 -5.85
C PRO A 165 7.31 0.56 -4.48
N ALA A 166 7.36 1.69 -3.78
CA ALA A 166 7.83 1.71 -2.40
C ALA A 166 6.94 0.77 -1.56
N GLY A 167 7.56 -0.16 -0.83
CA GLY A 167 6.85 -1.20 -0.06
C GLY A 167 6.65 -2.53 -0.82
N LYS A 168 7.00 -2.63 -2.11
CA LYS A 168 6.97 -3.90 -2.87
C LYS A 168 8.34 -4.59 -2.86
N ILE A 169 9.05 -4.53 -1.74
CA ILE A 169 10.43 -4.99 -1.66
C ILE A 169 10.56 -5.87 -0.43
N ILE A 170 10.97 -7.11 -0.66
CA ILE A 170 11.43 -7.99 0.41
C ILE A 170 12.84 -7.51 0.80
N PRO A 171 13.11 -7.22 2.09
CA PRO A 171 14.44 -6.83 2.52
C PRO A 171 15.50 -7.87 2.11
N LYS A 172 16.64 -7.42 1.59
CA LYS A 172 17.69 -8.30 1.03
C LYS A 172 18.20 -9.36 2.02
N ASP A 173 18.19 -9.03 3.31
CA ASP A 173 18.59 -9.95 4.37
C ASP A 173 17.59 -11.10 4.57
N ILE A 174 16.34 -10.92 4.15
CA ILE A 174 15.28 -11.93 4.13
C ILE A 174 15.22 -12.63 2.77
N GLU A 175 15.30 -11.87 1.68
CA GLU A 175 15.32 -12.40 0.31
C GLU A 175 16.40 -13.47 0.13
N ARG A 176 17.63 -13.21 0.60
CA ARG A 176 18.75 -14.17 0.53
C ARG A 176 18.50 -15.47 1.30
N LEU A 177 17.53 -15.48 2.22
CA LEU A 177 17.20 -16.63 3.03
C LEU A 177 16.10 -17.47 2.40
N MET A 178 15.31 -16.93 1.47
CA MET A 178 14.13 -17.59 0.90
C MET A 178 14.52 -18.57 -0.20
N ASN A 179 13.76 -19.66 -0.33
CA ASN A 179 13.85 -20.55 -1.50
C ASN A 179 12.91 -20.08 -2.63
N GLU A 180 12.99 -20.74 -3.79
CA GLU A 180 12.20 -20.39 -4.98
C GLU A 180 10.69 -20.40 -4.71
N ASP A 181 10.15 -21.45 -4.11
CA ASP A 181 8.71 -21.54 -3.79
C ASP A 181 8.25 -20.41 -2.84
N GLU A 182 9.07 -20.09 -1.84
CA GLU A 182 8.81 -18.98 -0.90
C GLU A 182 8.84 -17.64 -1.62
N MET A 183 9.80 -17.42 -2.53
CA MET A 183 9.89 -16.19 -3.31
C MET A 183 8.67 -16.04 -4.23
N ASP A 184 8.28 -17.10 -4.93
CA ASP A 184 7.09 -17.10 -5.78
C ASP A 184 5.81 -16.83 -4.98
N ALA A 185 5.64 -17.49 -3.82
CA ALA A 185 4.51 -17.26 -2.94
C ALA A 185 4.46 -15.80 -2.45
N ALA A 186 5.61 -15.24 -2.08
CA ALA A 186 5.69 -13.85 -1.66
C ALA A 186 5.37 -12.88 -2.80
N THR A 187 5.92 -13.09 -4.00
CA THR A 187 5.62 -12.27 -5.18
C THR A 187 4.13 -12.31 -5.52
N GLN A 188 3.52 -13.49 -5.62
CA GLN A 188 2.10 -13.64 -5.90
C GLN A 188 1.23 -12.96 -4.84
N ARG A 189 1.59 -13.09 -3.57
CA ARG A 189 0.88 -12.45 -2.47
C ARG A 189 0.97 -10.93 -2.55
N MET A 190 2.17 -10.40 -2.73
CA MET A 190 2.40 -8.97 -2.85
C MET A 190 1.66 -8.40 -4.06
N ASP A 191 1.72 -9.04 -5.22
CA ASP A 191 0.96 -8.66 -6.41
C ASP A 191 -0.54 -8.57 -6.14
N LYS A 192 -1.10 -9.57 -5.46
CA LYS A 192 -2.51 -9.57 -5.09
C LYS A 192 -2.87 -8.42 -4.15
N VAL A 193 -2.05 -8.17 -3.13
CA VAL A 193 -2.27 -7.07 -2.18
C VAL A 193 -2.20 -5.70 -2.89
N TYR A 194 -1.25 -5.53 -3.81
CA TYR A 194 -1.14 -4.33 -4.63
C TYR A 194 -2.34 -4.12 -5.56
N ALA A 195 -2.82 -5.19 -6.19
CA ALA A 195 -4.01 -5.13 -7.03
C ALA A 195 -5.26 -4.72 -6.23
N VAL A 196 -5.41 -5.22 -5.00
CA VAL A 196 -6.48 -4.82 -4.08
C VAL A 196 -6.33 -3.34 -3.69
N ALA A 197 -5.14 -2.90 -3.29
CA ALA A 197 -4.89 -1.51 -2.93
C ALA A 197 -5.21 -0.54 -4.09
N ALA A 198 -4.82 -0.88 -5.32
CA ALA A 198 -5.15 -0.12 -6.52
C ALA A 198 -6.67 -0.08 -6.79
N SER A 199 -7.35 -1.21 -6.62
CA SER A 199 -8.81 -1.30 -6.78
C SER A 199 -9.56 -0.45 -5.74
N ASP A 200 -9.15 -0.53 -4.47
CA ASP A 200 -9.76 0.24 -3.38
C ASP A 200 -9.53 1.74 -3.53
N ALA A 201 -8.33 2.14 -3.95
CA ALA A 201 -8.03 3.52 -4.27
C ALA A 201 -8.89 4.04 -5.44
N LYS A 202 -9.04 3.24 -6.50
CA LYS A 202 -9.92 3.58 -7.64
C LYS A 202 -11.38 3.71 -7.21
N LYS A 203 -11.86 2.84 -6.33
CA LYS A 203 -13.21 2.95 -5.75
C LYS A 203 -13.38 4.26 -4.98
N THR A 204 -12.41 4.60 -4.13
CA THR A 204 -12.41 5.85 -3.35
C THR A 204 -12.44 7.07 -4.27
N LEU A 205 -11.63 7.07 -5.34
CA LEU A 205 -11.65 8.12 -6.37
C LEU A 205 -13.04 8.24 -7.01
N ASN A 206 -13.63 7.14 -7.47
CA ASN A 206 -14.93 7.17 -8.13
C ASN A 206 -16.04 7.72 -7.22
N GLU A 207 -16.08 7.29 -5.95
CA GLU A 207 -17.05 7.77 -4.97
C GLU A 207 -16.90 9.27 -4.71
N LEU A 208 -15.66 9.75 -4.60
CA LEU A 208 -15.39 11.17 -4.37
C LEU A 208 -15.71 12.03 -5.61
N MET A 209 -15.35 11.57 -6.81
CA MET A 209 -15.71 12.23 -8.08
C MET A 209 -17.23 12.34 -8.23
N GLN A 210 -17.97 11.28 -7.88
CA GLN A 210 -19.43 11.29 -7.92
C GLN A 210 -20.02 12.31 -6.95
N ARG A 211 -19.51 12.38 -5.71
CA ARG A 211 -19.94 13.39 -4.72
C ARG A 211 -19.64 14.81 -5.18
N GLN A 212 -18.48 15.03 -5.79
CA GLN A 212 -18.10 16.33 -6.35
C GLN A 212 -19.05 16.76 -7.47
N GLU A 213 -19.39 15.85 -8.38
CA GLU A 213 -20.31 16.14 -9.49
C GLU A 213 -21.73 16.47 -8.97
N GLN A 214 -22.21 15.72 -7.98
CA GLN A 214 -23.50 15.99 -7.34
C GLN A 214 -23.53 17.36 -6.66
N TRP A 215 -22.49 17.69 -5.88
CA TRP A 215 -22.34 18.99 -5.23
C TRP A 215 -22.28 20.13 -6.25
N LYS A 216 -21.53 19.95 -7.34
CA LYS A 216 -21.39 20.96 -8.39
C LYS A 216 -22.75 21.27 -9.01
N LYS A 217 -23.49 20.24 -9.42
CA LYS A 217 -24.84 20.38 -9.98
C LYS A 217 -25.79 21.09 -9.00
N ALA A 218 -25.84 20.63 -7.75
CA ALA A 218 -26.71 21.23 -6.73
C ALA A 218 -26.36 22.69 -6.43
N THR A 219 -25.08 23.04 -6.45
CA THR A 219 -24.58 24.40 -6.27
C THR A 219 -24.92 25.29 -7.46
N GLU A 220 -24.76 24.81 -8.69
CA GLU A 220 -25.18 25.53 -9.90
C GLU A 220 -26.70 25.78 -9.92
N ASP A 221 -27.51 24.76 -9.59
CA ASP A 221 -28.96 24.87 -9.49
C ASP A 221 -29.37 25.90 -8.41
N PHE A 222 -28.69 25.89 -7.25
CA PHE A 222 -28.92 26.88 -6.20
C PHE A 222 -28.58 28.30 -6.65
N ILE A 223 -27.43 28.52 -7.31
CA ILE A 223 -27.02 29.84 -7.80
C ILE A 223 -28.06 30.38 -8.78
N VAL A 224 -28.51 29.57 -9.73
CA VAL A 224 -29.54 29.96 -10.71
C VAL A 224 -30.85 30.33 -10.02
N ALA A 225 -31.32 29.49 -9.08
CA ALA A 225 -32.55 29.74 -8.35
C ALA A 225 -32.46 31.00 -7.48
N ASN A 226 -31.34 31.19 -6.79
CA ASN A 226 -31.10 32.34 -5.92
C ASN A 226 -31.02 33.65 -6.73
N ASN A 227 -30.28 33.66 -7.84
CA ASN A 227 -30.19 34.83 -8.72
C ASN A 227 -31.57 35.23 -9.24
N LYS A 228 -32.38 34.26 -9.69
CA LYS A 228 -33.76 34.51 -10.13
C LYS A 228 -34.66 35.05 -9.01
N ALA A 229 -34.49 34.58 -7.77
CA ALA A 229 -35.25 35.08 -6.62
C ALA A 229 -34.87 36.52 -6.28
N VAL A 230 -33.57 36.83 -6.29
CA VAL A 230 -33.04 38.18 -6.09
C VAL A 230 -33.53 39.14 -7.18
N GLU A 231 -33.49 38.74 -8.45
CA GLU A 231 -34.03 39.53 -9.56
C GLU A 231 -35.51 39.85 -9.39
N LYS A 232 -36.32 38.87 -8.96
CA LYS A 232 -37.75 39.09 -8.65
C LYS A 232 -37.93 40.07 -7.49
N GLN A 233 -37.11 39.97 -6.45
CA GLN A 233 -37.17 40.86 -5.30
C GLN A 233 -36.78 42.30 -5.68
N ILE A 234 -35.74 42.46 -6.51
CA ILE A 234 -35.34 43.76 -7.06
C ILE A 234 -36.46 44.35 -7.92
N ALA A 235 -37.05 43.57 -8.84
CA ALA A 235 -38.14 44.03 -9.69
C ALA A 235 -39.38 44.45 -8.88
N PHE A 236 -39.73 43.69 -7.83
CA PHE A 236 -40.81 44.03 -6.91
C PHE A 236 -40.53 45.32 -6.14
N GLN A 237 -39.30 45.48 -5.62
CA GLN A 237 -38.90 46.71 -4.92
C GLN A 237 -38.96 47.93 -5.84
N GLN A 238 -38.46 47.80 -7.07
CA GLN A 238 -38.51 48.87 -8.08
C GLN A 238 -39.94 49.30 -8.41
N GLU A 239 -40.88 48.35 -8.50
CA GLU A 239 -42.30 48.65 -8.74
C GLU A 239 -42.93 49.37 -7.53
N GLN A 240 -42.63 48.93 -6.31
CA GLN A 240 -43.07 49.64 -5.09
C GLN A 240 -42.51 51.06 -5.01
N ASP A 241 -41.23 51.24 -5.32
CA ASP A 241 -40.58 52.55 -5.31
C ASP A 241 -41.20 53.49 -6.34
N LYS A 242 -41.54 52.97 -7.53
CA LYS A 242 -42.24 53.72 -8.58
C LYS A 242 -43.64 54.14 -8.14
N GLN A 243 -44.41 53.25 -7.50
CA GLN A 243 -45.73 53.57 -6.97
C GLN A 243 -45.65 54.63 -5.86
N ASN A 244 -44.68 54.51 -4.95
CA ASN A 244 -44.44 55.48 -3.90
C ASN A 244 -44.08 56.87 -4.47
N GLN A 245 -43.24 56.92 -5.50
CA GLN A 245 -42.92 58.16 -6.21
C GLN A 245 -44.15 58.78 -6.88
N GLN A 246 -44.98 57.97 -7.55
CA GLN A 246 -46.23 58.44 -8.15
C GLN A 246 -47.17 59.01 -7.10
N ASN A 247 -47.40 58.29 -6.00
CA ASN A 247 -48.24 58.73 -4.88
C ASN A 247 -47.77 60.08 -4.30
N LEU A 248 -46.46 60.26 -4.13
CA LEU A 248 -45.87 61.52 -3.65
C LEU A 248 -46.09 62.68 -4.63
N MET A 249 -45.99 62.44 -5.94
CA MET A 249 -46.23 63.45 -6.98
C MET A 249 -47.72 63.83 -7.07
N SER A 250 -48.63 62.87 -6.95
CA SER A 250 -50.07 63.15 -6.85
C SER A 250 -50.40 63.95 -5.58
N ALA A 251 -49.82 63.62 -4.43
CA ALA A 251 -50.06 64.36 -3.18
C ALA A 251 -49.60 65.82 -3.27
N LYS A 252 -48.49 66.10 -3.97
CA LYS A 252 -47.99 67.46 -4.22
C LYS A 252 -48.87 68.26 -5.20
N THR A 253 -49.52 67.59 -6.16
CA THR A 253 -50.40 68.26 -7.15
C THR A 253 -51.82 68.50 -6.61
N THR A 254 -52.28 67.72 -5.63
CA THR A 254 -53.54 67.95 -4.88
C THR A 254 -53.39 68.88 -3.67
N GLY A 255 -52.24 69.55 -3.52
CA GLY A 255 -52.02 70.59 -2.51
C GLY A 255 -53.02 71.74 -2.67
N MET A 256 -54.08 71.68 -1.87
CA MET A 256 -55.08 72.71 -1.62
C MET A 256 -54.43 74.09 -1.44
N GLY A 257 -54.95 75.08 -2.18
CA GLY A 257 -54.64 76.49 -1.94
C GLY A 257 -55.00 76.91 -0.51
N PRO A 258 -54.31 77.93 0.05
CA PRO A 258 -54.56 78.35 1.43
C PRO A 258 -56.01 78.81 1.58
N PRO A 259 -56.71 78.45 2.67
CA PRO A 259 -58.02 79.02 2.94
C PRO A 259 -57.86 80.52 3.21
N ASN A 260 -58.31 81.31 2.25
CA ASN A 260 -58.62 82.72 2.39
C ASN A 260 -59.93 82.85 3.19
N MET A 261 -59.91 83.57 4.32
CA MET A 261 -60.95 84.44 4.89
C MET A 261 -60.34 85.02 6.20
N GLY A 262 -60.18 86.34 6.38
CA GLY A 262 -61.25 87.34 6.40
C GLY A 262 -61.61 87.60 7.87
N GLY A 263 -61.09 88.68 8.45
CA GLY A 263 -61.20 88.97 9.89
C GLY A 263 -62.56 89.44 10.38
N GLN A 264 -62.83 89.29 11.69
CA GLN A 264 -63.12 90.39 12.63
C GLN A 264 -63.56 89.89 14.04
N THR A 265 -62.82 90.38 15.04
CA THR A 265 -63.21 90.92 16.37
C THR A 265 -63.97 90.11 17.45
N ASN A 266 -63.32 90.12 18.63
CA ASN A 266 -63.79 90.35 20.00
C ASN A 266 -64.40 89.22 20.84
N GLY A 267 -63.81 89.02 22.03
CA GLY A 267 -64.49 88.47 23.21
C GLY A 267 -63.64 87.59 24.15
N THR A 268 -62.67 88.16 24.87
CA THR A 268 -62.21 87.66 26.20
C THR A 268 -63.34 87.91 27.24
N PRO A 269 -63.38 87.31 28.46
CA PRO A 269 -62.33 86.56 29.14
C PRO A 269 -62.74 85.36 30.04
N SER A 270 -61.69 84.73 30.62
CA SER A 270 -61.66 84.05 31.94
C SER A 270 -62.36 82.69 32.01
N GLY A 271 -61.80 81.61 32.54
CA GLY A 271 -60.68 81.39 33.43
C GLY A 271 -61.00 80.15 34.27
N GLY A 272 -60.01 79.33 34.63
CA GLY A 272 -60.16 78.39 35.76
C GLY A 272 -59.74 76.94 35.50
N LYS A 273 -58.46 76.65 35.83
CA LYS A 273 -57.94 75.49 36.57
C LYS A 273 -58.71 74.15 36.42
N LYS A 274 -58.10 73.18 35.75
CA LYS A 274 -57.18 72.16 36.30
C LYS A 274 -56.58 71.36 35.16
#